data_AF-A0A931ZR57-F1
#
_entry.id   AF-A0A931ZR57-F1
#
_cell.length_a   1.000
_cell.length_b   1.000
_cell.length_c   1.000
_cell.angle_alpha   90.00
_cell.angle_beta   90.00
_cell.angle_gamma   90.00
#
_symmetry.space_group_name_H-M   'P 1'
#
loop_
_entity.id
_entity.type
_entity.pdbx_description
1 polymer ?
#
loop_
_entity_poly.entity_id
_entity_poly.type
_entity_poly.pdbx_seq_one_letter_code
_entity_poly.pdbx_strand_id
1 'polypeptide(L)'
;MIISNPTTKQPQCSQCGRKLIFVGKTETKDSFSKIITTIYRCPDKECQAGIDKRTKARIKLQKEQDSAKKARIKTKMRLNKKKILR
;
A
#
# COMPACT_ATOMS: atom_id res chain seq x y z
N MET A 1 18.19 9.23 35.58
CA MET A 1 17.69 8.35 34.50
C MET A 1 18.05 9.00 33.17
N ILE A 2 18.99 8.42 32.43
CA ILE A 2 19.41 8.95 31.12
C ILE A 2 18.29 8.58 30.15
N ILE A 3 17.51 9.57 29.72
CA ILE A 3 16.50 9.39 28.67
C ILE A 3 17.30 9.19 27.39
N SER A 4 17.46 7.94 26.99
CA SER A 4 18.07 7.54 25.74
C SER A 4 17.34 8.27 24.61
N ASN A 5 17.98 9.26 23.99
CA ASN A 5 17.52 9.82 22.73
C ASN A 5 17.20 8.64 21.79
N PRO A 6 15.98 8.51 21.27
CA PRO A 6 15.74 7.53 20.23
C PRO A 6 16.63 7.95 19.08
N THR A 7 17.70 7.19 18.85
CA THR A 7 18.51 7.33 17.65
C THR A 7 17.51 7.10 16.51
N THR A 8 17.10 8.17 15.84
CA THR A 8 16.22 8.12 14.68
C THR A 8 16.99 7.42 13.57
N LYS A 9 17.09 6.09 13.67
CA LYS A 9 17.78 5.25 12.69
C LYS A 9 17.05 5.50 11.38
N GLN A 10 17.75 6.10 10.44
CA GLN A 10 17.19 6.32 9.11
C GLN A 10 16.71 4.96 8.58
N PRO A 11 15.48 4.89 8.06
CA PRO A 11 14.93 3.63 7.61
C PRO A 11 15.78 3.07 6.48
N GLN A 12 16.01 1.77 6.51
CA GLN A 12 16.84 1.07 5.53
C GLN A 12 15.96 0.37 4.50
N CYS A 13 16.46 0.27 3.28
CA CYS A 13 15.82 -0.47 2.23
C CYS A 13 15.81 -1.96 2.59
N SER A 14 14.63 -2.59 2.63
CA SER A 14 14.49 -4.01 2.93
C SER A 14 15.12 -4.96 1.91
N GLN A 15 15.52 -4.43 0.74
CA GLN A 15 16.08 -5.22 -0.36
C GLN A 15 17.61 -5.14 -0.42
N CYS A 16 18.19 -3.95 -0.28
CA CYS A 16 19.62 -3.72 -0.42
C CYS A 16 20.31 -3.19 0.85
N GLY A 17 19.59 -2.98 1.96
CA GLY A 17 20.12 -2.47 3.22
C GLY A 17 20.55 -1.00 3.23
N ARG A 18 20.56 -0.33 2.07
CA ARG A 18 20.95 1.09 1.97
C ARG A 18 19.95 2.00 2.67
N LYS A 19 20.44 3.12 3.23
CA LYS A 19 19.61 4.15 3.87
C LYS A 19 18.64 4.74 2.85
N LEU A 20 17.36 4.79 3.20
CA LEU A 20 16.34 5.35 2.33
C LEU A 20 16.36 6.89 2.36
N ILE A 21 16.06 7.49 1.22
CA ILE A 21 15.90 8.92 1.07
C ILE A 21 14.43 9.26 1.34
N PHE A 22 14.20 10.26 2.19
CA PHE A 22 12.87 10.81 2.40
C PHE A 22 12.40 11.58 1.16
N VAL A 23 11.19 11.27 0.68
CA VAL A 23 10.62 11.91 -0.51
C VAL A 23 9.50 12.88 -0.15
N GLY A 24 8.68 12.52 0.83
CA GLY A 24 7.56 13.36 1.23
C GLY A 24 6.69 12.72 2.30
N LYS A 25 5.68 13.47 2.74
CA LYS A 25 4.65 12.99 3.67
C LYS A 25 3.31 13.24 3.04
N THR A 26 2.41 12.30 3.20
CA THR A 26 1.01 12.42 2.79
C THR A 26 0.16 12.28 4.03
N GLU A 27 -0.78 13.21 4.20
CA GLU A 27 -1.68 13.22 5.34
C GLU A 27 -3.07 12.89 4.84
N THR A 28 -3.63 11.80 5.34
CA THR A 28 -5.00 11.39 5.07
C THR A 28 -5.78 11.45 6.38
N LYS A 29 -6.88 12.19 6.40
CA LYS A 29 -7.83 12.15 7.52
C LYS A 29 -8.76 10.97 7.29
N ASP A 30 -8.67 9.97 8.15
CA ASP A 30 -9.75 9.00 8.32
C ASP A 30 -10.77 9.58 9.32
N SER A 31 -12.00 9.06 9.35
CA SER A 31 -13.09 9.58 10.18
C SER A 31 -12.76 9.63 11.68
N PHE A 32 -11.75 8.87 12.12
CA PHE A 32 -11.35 8.73 13.54
C PHE A 32 -9.95 9.24 13.86
N SER A 33 -9.05 9.35 12.87
CA SER A 33 -7.66 9.75 13.14
C SER A 33 -6.93 10.29 11.91
N LYS A 34 -5.92 11.13 12.17
CA LYS A 34 -5.00 11.62 11.15
C LYS A 34 -3.94 10.56 10.86
N ILE A 35 -3.96 10.00 9.66
CA ILE A 35 -2.95 9.05 9.19
C ILE A 35 -1.87 9.84 8.44
N ILE A 36 -0.65 9.82 8.97
CA ILE A 36 0.53 10.43 8.32
C ILE A 36 1.35 9.31 7.69
N THR A 37 1.32 9.23 6.37
CA THR A 37 2.12 8.26 5.60
C THR A 37 3.38 8.95 5.10
N THR A 38 4.54 8.50 5.57
CA THR A 38 5.83 8.99 5.11
C THR A 38 6.35 8.16 3.95
N ILE A 39 6.73 8.80 2.85
CA ILE A 39 7.19 8.17 1.63
C ILE A 39 8.72 8.23 1.58
N TYR A 40 9.32 7.06 1.39
CA TYR A 40 10.75 6.85 1.28
C TYR A 40 11.12 6.21 -0.07
N ARG A 41 12.31 6.49 -0.57
CA ARG A 41 12.86 5.95 -1.83
C ARG A 41 14.25 5.38 -1.63
N CYS A 42 14.55 4.28 -2.31
CA CYS A 42 15.89 3.72 -2.34
C CYS A 42 16.80 4.57 -3.25
N PRO A 43 18.02 4.95 -2.79
CA PRO A 43 18.98 5.69 -3.62
C PRO A 43 19.53 4.87 -4.78
N ASP A 44 19.58 3.55 -4.62
CA ASP A 44 20.07 2.64 -5.66
C ASP A 44 19.03 2.45 -6.76
N LYS A 45 19.38 2.82 -8.00
CA LYS A 45 18.47 2.82 -9.15
C LYS A 45 18.03 1.42 -9.54
N GLU A 46 18.91 0.44 -9.48
CA GLU A 46 18.59 -0.95 -9.86
C GLU A 46 17.65 -1.58 -8.83
N CYS A 47 17.97 -1.40 -7.55
CA CYS A 47 17.12 -1.85 -6.46
C CYS A 47 15.76 -1.15 -6.50
N GLN A 48 15.72 0.15 -6.75
CA GLN A 48 14.46 0.89 -6.87
C GLN A 48 13.64 0.39 -8.06
N ALA A 49 14.25 0.16 -9.21
CA ALA A 49 13.56 -0.38 -10.38
C ALA A 49 12.94 -1.76 -10.11
N GLY A 50 13.64 -2.63 -9.36
CA GLY A 50 13.13 -3.92 -8.92
C GLY A 50 11.95 -3.81 -7.94
N ILE A 51 11.98 -2.82 -7.03
CA ILE A 51 10.86 -2.50 -6.14
C ILE A 51 9.66 -1.98 -6.95
N ASP A 52 9.89 -1.07 -7.89
CA ASP A 52 8.85 -0.45 -8.70
C ASP A 52 8.15 -1.49 -9.59
N LYS A 53 8.91 -2.41 -10.21
CA LYS A 53 8.36 -3.50 -11.02
C LYS A 53 7.45 -4.41 -10.19
N ARG A 54 7.88 -4.81 -8.99
CA ARG A 54 7.08 -5.64 -8.08
C ARG A 54 5.84 -4.91 -7.58
N THR A 55 6.00 -3.64 -7.23
CA THR A 55 4.89 -2.79 -6.79
C THR A 55 3.83 -2.65 -7.88
N LYS A 56 4.26 -2.39 -9.12
CA LYS A 56 3.36 -2.30 -10.28
C LYS A 56 2.62 -3.61 -10.54
N ALA A 57 3.31 -4.75 -10.46
CA ALA A 57 2.68 -6.07 -10.60
C ALA A 57 1.63 -6.32 -9.50
N ARG A 58 1.96 -5.99 -8.25
CA ARG A 58 1.02 -6.13 -7.12
C ARG A 58 -0.22 -5.25 -7.28
N ILE A 59 -0.05 -3.99 -7.70
CA ILE A 59 -1.18 -3.08 -7.95
C ILE A 59 -2.08 -3.62 -9.06
N LYS A 60 -1.50 -4.15 -10.14
CA LYS A 60 -2.27 -4.75 -11.23
C LYS A 60 -3.10 -5.94 -10.73
N LEU A 61 -2.46 -6.86 -10.02
CA LEU A 61 -3.14 -8.03 -9.45
C LEU A 61 -4.27 -7.64 -8.48
N GLN A 62 -4.03 -6.66 -7.61
CA GLN A 62 -5.04 -6.16 -6.70
C GLN A 62 -6.27 -5.60 -7.44
N LYS A 63 -6.05 -4.80 -8.49
CA LYS A 63 -7.14 -4.24 -9.31
C LYS A 63 -7.96 -5.33 -10.02
N GLU A 64 -7.31 -6.38 -10.51
CA GLU A 64 -7.97 -7.53 -11.14
C GLU A 64 -8.81 -8.33 -10.11
N GLN A 65 -8.27 -8.55 -8.91
CA GLN A 65 -9.02 -9.20 -7.84
C GLN A 65 -10.23 -8.37 -7.39
N ASP A 66 -10.06 -7.05 -7.26
CA ASP A 66 -11.14 -6.15 -6.85
C ASP A 66 -12.25 -6.07 -7.90
N SER A 67 -11.90 -6.05 -9.19
CA SER A 67 -12.88 -6.06 -10.28
C SER A 67 -13.64 -7.39 -10.34
N ALA A 68 -12.94 -8.51 -10.20
CA ALA A 68 -13.55 -9.84 -10.14
C ALA A 68 -14.48 -9.98 -8.92
N LYS A 69 -14.07 -9.47 -7.75
CA LYS A 69 -14.90 -9.46 -6.54
C LYS A 69 -16.17 -8.64 -6.74
N LYS A 70 -16.07 -7.44 -7.33
CA LYS A 70 -17.23 -6.59 -7.66
C LYS A 70 -18.19 -7.29 -8.62
N ALA A 71 -17.67 -7.97 -9.65
CA ALA A 71 -18.49 -8.73 -10.59
C ALA A 71 -19.24 -9.87 -9.89
N ARG A 72 -18.56 -10.66 -9.05
CA ARG A 72 -19.18 -11.75 -8.26
C ARG A 72 -20.30 -11.25 -7.36
N ILE A 73 -20.09 -10.13 -6.65
CA ILE A 73 -21.11 -9.53 -5.78
C ILE A 73 -22.33 -9.10 -6.63
N LYS A 74 -22.11 -8.42 -7.75
CA LYS A 74 -23.20 -7.99 -8.66
C LYS A 74 -24.02 -9.17 -9.18
N THR A 75 -23.36 -10.25 -9.59
CA THR A 75 -24.03 -11.47 -10.05
C THR A 75 -24.85 -12.12 -8.94
N LYS A 76 -24.28 -12.25 -7.73
CA LYS A 76 -25.00 -12.79 -6.57
C LYS A 76 -26.25 -11.98 -6.23
N MET A 77 -26.14 -10.65 -6.25
CA MET A 77 -27.29 -9.75 -6.00
C MET A 77 -28.38 -9.90 -7.07
N ARG A 78 -28.01 -10.00 -8.35
CA ARG A 78 -28.97 -10.20 -9.45
C ARG A 78 -29.71 -11.55 -9.33
N LEU A 79 -29.00 -12.62 -9.00
CA LEU A 79 -29.60 -13.94 -8.80
C LEU A 79 -30.55 -13.94 -7.60
N ASN A 80 -30.18 -13.29 -6.50
CA ASN A 80 -31.03 -13.19 -5.32
C ASN A 80 -32.31 -12.40 -5.62
N LYS A 81 -32.21 -11.27 -6.34
CA LYS A 81 -33.38 -10.50 -6.79
C LYS A 81 -34.33 -11.33 -7.67
N LYS A 82 -33.79 -12.17 -8.56
CA LYS A 82 -34.58 -13.04 -9.43
C LYS A 82 -35.29 -14.17 -8.67
N LYS A 83 -34.73 -14.64 -7.54
CA LYS A 83 -35.37 -15.63 -6.66
C LYS A 83 -36.52 -15.05 -5.84
N ILE A 84 -36.44 -13.79 -5.41
CA ILE A 84 -37.49 -13.12 -4.63
C ILE A 84 -38.71 -12.76 -5.50
N LEU A 85 -38.52 -12.55 -6.80
CA LEU A 85 -39.58 -12.20 -7.76
C LEU A 85 -40.26 -13.43 -8.42
N ARG A 86 -39.96 -14.65 -7.98
CA ARG A 86 -40.59 -15.90 -8.41
C ARG A 86 -41.37 -16.48 -7.24
#